data_AF-A0A9D7REK8-F1
#
_entry.id   AF-A0A9D7REK8-F1
#
_cell.length_a   1.000
_cell.length_b   1.000
_cell.length_c   1.000
_cell.angle_alpha   90.00
_cell.angle_beta   90.00
_cell.angle_gamma   90.00
#
_symmetry.space_group_name_H-M   'P 1'
#
loop_
_entity.id
_entity.type
_entity.pdbx_description
1 polymer ?
#
loop_
_entity_poly.entity_id
_entity_poly.type
_entity_poly.pdbx_seq_one_letter_code
_entity_poly.pdbx_strand_id
1 'polypeptide(L)'
;MTTSVKVLNAVSRHFPPMAISETPDQYPTASTDQWPGSLGFGVFYLRSREARMEESKDSGGGDFYAKVYDADRPELFFKATAARTVGSGEVVLIRRDSKWNVPEPELTLF
;
A
#
# COMPACT_ATOMS: atom_id res chain seq x y z
N MET A 1 -33.53 16.05 3.45
CA MET A 1 -33.04 15.48 4.73
C MET A 1 -31.53 15.59 4.72
N THR A 2 -30.98 16.50 5.53
CA THR A 2 -29.57 16.88 5.54
C THR A 2 -28.82 16.04 6.57
N THR A 3 -28.04 15.04 6.12
CA THR A 3 -27.22 14.24 7.03
C THR A 3 -25.87 14.93 7.22
N SER A 4 -25.66 15.47 8.43
CA SER A 4 -24.40 16.10 8.85
C SER A 4 -23.24 15.11 8.82
N VAL A 5 -22.19 15.44 8.08
CA VAL A 5 -20.93 14.70 8.06
C VAL A 5 -20.00 15.30 9.11
N LYS A 6 -19.77 14.59 10.22
CA LYS A 6 -18.75 14.96 11.21
C LYS A 6 -17.37 14.67 10.61
N VAL A 7 -16.58 15.72 10.40
CA VAL A 7 -15.16 15.66 10.08
C VAL A 7 -14.40 15.47 11.40
N LEU A 8 -13.75 14.32 11.60
CA LEU A 8 -12.77 14.18 12.68
C LEU A 8 -11.40 14.61 12.14
N ASN A 9 -10.87 15.67 12.73
CA ASN A 9 -9.53 16.18 12.45
C ASN A 9 -8.53 15.27 13.19
N ALA A 10 -7.74 14.47 12.48
CA ALA A 10 -6.72 13.62 13.08
C ALA A 10 -5.42 14.42 13.26
N VAL A 11 -5.14 14.74 14.51
CA VAL A 11 -4.01 15.50 15.03
C VAL A 11 -2.67 14.84 14.69
N SER A 12 -1.73 15.67 14.24
CA SER A 12 -0.30 15.43 14.09
C SER A 12 0.29 14.57 15.23
N ARG A 13 0.88 13.42 14.90
CA ARG A 13 1.84 12.72 15.76
C ARG A 13 3.15 12.59 15.01
N HIS A 14 4.22 13.09 15.63
CA HIS A 14 5.59 13.00 15.14
C HIS A 14 6.06 11.54 15.23
N PHE A 15 6.38 10.93 14.08
CA PHE A 15 7.01 9.61 14.02
C PHE A 15 8.54 9.78 14.10
N PRO A 16 9.24 9.05 14.98
CA PRO A 16 10.70 9.09 15.04
C PRO A 16 11.32 8.48 13.77
N PRO A 17 12.54 8.90 13.37
CA PRO A 17 13.23 8.36 12.21
C PRO A 17 13.61 6.88 12.42
N MET A 18 13.40 6.09 11.37
CA MET A 18 13.68 4.65 11.34
C MET A 18 15.20 4.41 11.30
N ALA A 19 15.76 3.77 12.32
CA ALA A 19 17.14 3.30 12.29
C ALA A 19 17.20 2.01 11.46
N ILE A 20 18.10 1.98 10.47
CA ILE A 20 18.33 0.81 9.61
C ILE A 20 19.45 0.00 10.27
N SER A 21 19.17 -1.21 10.77
CA SER A 21 20.18 -2.08 11.37
C SER A 21 21.01 -2.80 10.31
N GLU A 22 22.33 -2.85 10.49
CA GLU A 22 23.32 -3.33 9.50
C GLU A 22 23.46 -4.86 9.36
N THR A 23 22.60 -5.68 9.97
CA THR A 23 22.73 -7.15 9.94
C THR A 23 21.70 -7.80 9.00
N PRO A 24 22.09 -8.52 7.93
CA PRO A 24 21.17 -8.94 6.87
C PRO A 24 20.22 -10.10 7.21
N ASP A 25 20.40 -10.79 8.35
CA ASP A 25 19.93 -12.18 8.50
C ASP A 25 19.23 -12.50 9.84
N GLN A 26 18.66 -11.49 10.50
CA GLN A 26 17.87 -11.68 11.72
C GLN A 26 16.50 -11.05 11.52
N TYR A 27 15.46 -11.88 11.32
CA TYR A 27 14.08 -11.44 11.59
C TYR A 27 13.89 -11.48 13.11
N PRO A 28 13.65 -10.32 13.78
CA PRO A 28 13.61 -10.27 15.23
C PRO A 28 12.39 -11.06 15.76
N THR A 29 12.65 -12.11 16.52
CA THR A 29 11.61 -12.86 17.23
C THR A 29 11.32 -12.23 18.59
N ALA A 30 10.14 -11.59 18.67
CA ALA A 30 9.35 -11.21 19.85
C ALA A 30 9.85 -10.07 20.78
N SER A 31 9.20 -8.90 20.68
CA SER A 31 8.49 -8.16 21.77
C SER A 31 8.30 -6.68 21.39
N THR A 32 7.05 -6.21 21.32
CA THR A 32 6.58 -4.80 21.19
C THR A 32 7.13 -3.89 20.07
N ASP A 33 8.19 -4.26 19.35
CA ASP A 33 8.73 -3.56 18.16
C ASP A 33 8.30 -4.24 16.85
N GLN A 34 7.05 -4.70 16.80
CA GLN A 34 6.47 -5.23 15.57
C GLN A 34 6.08 -4.04 14.67
N TRP A 35 6.62 -4.01 13.45
CA TRP A 35 6.28 -2.98 12.45
C TRP A 35 4.76 -2.83 12.36
N PRO A 36 4.18 -1.66 12.72
CA PRO A 36 2.72 -1.52 12.89
C PRO A 36 1.99 -1.31 11.56
N GLY A 37 2.65 -1.54 10.43
CA GLY A 37 2.12 -1.26 9.11
C GLY A 37 2.19 -2.46 8.16
N SER A 38 1.50 -2.33 7.04
CA SER A 38 1.58 -3.28 5.93
C SER A 38 2.45 -2.69 4.83
N LEU A 39 3.27 -3.56 4.24
CA LEU A 39 3.97 -3.32 2.98
C LEU A 39 3.22 -4.03 1.87
N GLY A 40 3.30 -3.50 0.65
CA GLY A 40 2.76 -4.12 -0.56
C GLY A 40 3.85 -4.31 -1.60
N PHE A 41 3.69 -5.33 -2.43
CA PHE A 41 4.53 -5.58 -3.59
C PHE A 41 3.70 -5.39 -4.85
N GLY A 42 4.15 -4.50 -5.72
CA GLY A 42 3.46 -4.20 -6.97
C GLY A 42 4.00 -4.99 -8.15
N VAL A 43 3.18 -5.11 -9.19
CA VAL A 43 3.58 -5.62 -10.52
C VAL A 43 4.25 -7.00 -10.45
N PHE A 44 3.79 -7.87 -9.55
CA PHE A 44 4.39 -9.19 -9.38
C PHE A 44 3.80 -10.24 -10.33
N TYR A 45 2.54 -10.07 -10.74
CA TYR A 45 1.85 -10.94 -11.68
C TYR A 45 1.88 -10.38 -13.09
N LEU A 46 2.12 -11.23 -14.09
CA LEU A 46 2.08 -10.86 -15.51
C LEU A 46 0.79 -10.13 -15.90
N ARG A 47 -0.36 -10.61 -15.42
CA ARG A 47 -1.66 -9.97 -15.68
C ARG A 47 -1.77 -8.58 -15.06
N SER A 48 -1.15 -8.36 -13.90
CA SER A 48 -1.11 -7.04 -13.26
C SER A 48 -0.26 -6.07 -14.08
N ARG A 49 0.88 -6.52 -14.60
CA ARG A 49 1.71 -5.74 -15.53
C ARG A 49 0.91 -5.31 -16.75
N GLU A 50 0.31 -6.25 -17.47
CA GLU A 50 -0.45 -5.97 -18.71
C GLU A 50 -1.61 -5.00 -18.45
N ALA A 51 -2.38 -5.21 -17.39
CA ALA A 51 -3.48 -4.33 -17.02
C ALA A 51 -2.99 -2.90 -16.70
N ARG A 52 -1.91 -2.76 -15.92
CA ARG A 52 -1.32 -1.45 -15.58
C ARG A 52 -0.74 -0.73 -16.78
N MET A 53 -0.12 -1.47 -17.70
CA MET A 53 0.37 -0.94 -18.96
C MET A 53 -0.77 -0.37 -19.80
N GLU A 54 -1.87 -1.12 -19.94
CA GLU A 54 -3.07 -0.70 -20.67
C GLU A 54 -3.69 0.56 -20.05
N GLU A 55 -3.92 0.54 -18.73
CA GLU A 55 -4.49 1.68 -17.98
C GLU A 55 -3.63 2.94 -18.08
N SER A 56 -2.33 2.79 -18.30
CA SER A 56 -1.36 3.89 -18.29
C SER A 56 -0.85 4.29 -19.67
N LYS A 57 -1.44 3.76 -20.76
CA LYS A 57 -1.08 4.15 -22.13
C LYS A 57 -1.30 5.64 -22.36
N ASP A 58 -2.47 6.14 -21.96
CA ASP A 58 -2.86 7.53 -22.19
C ASP A 58 -2.04 8.54 -21.37
N SER A 59 -1.51 8.10 -20.22
CA SER A 59 -0.68 8.91 -19.33
C SER A 59 0.82 8.78 -19.61
N GLY A 60 1.23 8.00 -20.62
CA GLY A 60 2.63 7.74 -20.95
C GLY A 60 3.37 6.89 -19.92
N GLY A 61 2.64 6.25 -19.00
CA GLY A 61 3.21 5.48 -17.89
C GLY A 61 3.39 3.99 -18.17
N GLY A 62 2.97 3.50 -19.34
CA GLY A 62 3.01 2.06 -19.67
C GLY A 62 4.39 1.42 -19.53
N ASP A 63 5.45 2.10 -19.99
CA ASP A 63 6.81 1.56 -19.97
C ASP A 63 7.40 1.39 -18.55
N PHE A 64 6.89 2.11 -17.54
CA PHE A 64 7.40 2.00 -16.18
C PHE A 64 7.07 0.65 -15.56
N TYR A 65 5.85 0.15 -15.78
CA TYR A 65 5.42 -1.14 -15.23
C TYR A 65 6.18 -2.31 -15.87
N ALA A 66 6.52 -2.21 -17.16
CA ALA A 66 7.38 -3.19 -17.81
C ALA A 66 8.78 -3.22 -17.18
N LYS A 67 9.38 -2.04 -16.97
CA LYS A 67 10.72 -1.92 -16.36
C LYS A 67 10.76 -2.47 -14.94
N VAL A 68 9.74 -2.22 -14.13
CA VAL A 68 9.63 -2.75 -12.77
C VAL A 68 9.53 -4.28 -12.78
N TYR A 69 8.73 -4.83 -13.69
CA TYR A 69 8.54 -6.28 -13.80
C TYR A 69 9.85 -7.01 -14.15
N ASP A 70 10.66 -6.44 -15.04
CA ASP A 70 11.90 -7.04 -15.51
C ASP A 70 13.12 -6.73 -14.61
N ALA A 71 12.97 -5.87 -13.60
CA ALA A 71 14.07 -5.46 -12.73
C ALA A 71 14.33 -6.47 -11.60
N ASP A 72 15.61 -6.66 -11.24
CA ASP A 72 16.01 -7.48 -10.08
C ASP A 72 15.45 -6.94 -8.75
N ARG A 73 15.28 -5.61 -8.65
CA ARG A 73 14.68 -4.94 -7.49
C ARG A 73 13.16 -4.86 -7.68
N PRO A 74 12.36 -5.49 -6.80
CA PRO A 74 10.90 -5.42 -6.91
C PRO A 74 10.37 -4.03 -6.52
N GLU A 75 9.15 -3.73 -6.96
CA GLU A 75 8.39 -2.62 -6.41
C GLU A 75 7.91 -2.98 -5.00
N LEU A 76 8.36 -2.17 -4.03
CA LEU A 76 7.98 -2.26 -2.64
C LEU A 76 7.48 -0.89 -2.19
N PHE A 77 6.30 -0.85 -1.58
CA PHE A 77 5.71 0.39 -1.07
C PHE A 77 5.03 0.19 0.28
N PHE A 78 4.92 1.30 1.03
CA PHE A 78 4.16 1.33 2.27
C PHE A 78 2.67 1.40 1.97
N LYS A 79 1.89 0.39 2.39
CA LYS A 79 0.46 0.31 2.12
C LYS A 79 -0.35 1.09 3.15
N ALA A 80 -0.21 0.76 4.43
CA ALA A 80 -1.00 1.37 5.50
C ALA A 80 -0.41 1.13 6.89
N THR A 81 -0.82 1.93 7.88
CA THR A 81 -0.69 1.58 9.30
C THR A 81 -1.90 0.76 9.75
N ALA A 82 -1.79 0.04 10.86
CA ALA A 82 -2.93 -0.69 11.47
C ALA A 82 -4.16 0.20 11.70
N ALA A 83 -3.97 1.49 12.02
CA ALA A 83 -5.06 2.44 12.20
C ALA A 83 -5.83 2.79 10.92
N ARG A 84 -5.33 2.39 9.75
CA ARG A 84 -5.92 2.64 8.43
C ARG A 84 -6.34 1.36 7.71
N THR A 85 -6.34 0.21 8.41
CA THR A 85 -6.82 -1.09 7.91
C THR A 85 -8.12 -1.47 8.59
N VAL A 86 -8.95 -2.26 7.90
CA VAL A 86 -10.24 -2.75 8.42
C VAL A 86 -10.32 -4.27 8.29
N GLY A 87 -11.09 -4.91 9.16
CA GLY A 87 -11.27 -6.36 9.20
C GLY A 87 -12.23 -6.89 8.13
N SER A 88 -12.41 -8.22 8.13
CA SER A 88 -13.36 -8.88 7.23
C SER A 88 -14.79 -8.38 7.45
N GLY A 89 -15.46 -7.97 6.36
CA GLY A 89 -16.84 -7.48 6.38
C GLY A 89 -17.00 -6.03 6.86
N GLU A 90 -15.91 -5.36 7.24
CA GLU A 90 -15.93 -3.95 7.62
C GLU A 90 -15.87 -3.02 6.40
N VAL A 91 -16.19 -1.74 6.62
CA VAL A 91 -16.32 -0.75 5.55
C VAL A 91 -14.96 -0.18 5.13
N VAL A 92 -14.62 -0.33 3.85
CA VAL A 92 -13.48 0.36 3.24
C VAL A 92 -13.89 1.78 2.84
N LEU A 93 -12.98 2.74 3.03
CA LEU A 93 -13.21 4.13 2.68
C LEU A 93 -12.62 4.49 1.31
N ILE A 94 -13.43 5.12 0.48
CA ILE A 94 -12.99 5.74 -0.79
C ILE A 94 -12.76 7.22 -0.54
N ARG A 95 -11.66 7.75 -1.09
CA ARG A 95 -11.37 9.19 -1.00
C ARG A 95 -12.44 9.99 -1.73
N ARG A 96 -12.86 11.12 -1.15
CA ARG A 96 -13.92 11.99 -1.72
C ARG A 96 -13.59 12.57 -3.08
N ASP A 97 -12.29 12.72 -3.38
CA ASP A 97 -11.78 13.25 -4.64
C ASP A 97 -11.47 12.17 -5.68
N SER A 98 -11.63 10.89 -5.33
CA SER A 98 -11.36 9.79 -6.26
C SER A 98 -12.55 9.52 -7.17
N LYS A 99 -12.30 9.52 -8.49
CA LYS A 99 -13.31 9.21 -9.51
C LYS A 99 -13.26 7.76 -10.00
N TRP A 100 -12.18 7.04 -9.69
CA TRP A 100 -11.93 5.67 -10.14
C TRP A 100 -11.17 4.91 -9.06
N ASN A 101 -11.71 3.77 -8.63
CA ASN A 101 -11.12 2.96 -7.57
C ASN A 101 -11.31 1.49 -7.94
N VAL A 102 -10.22 0.73 -7.94
CA VAL A 102 -10.21 -0.69 -8.30
C VAL A 102 -9.80 -1.49 -7.06
N PRO A 103 -10.59 -2.49 -6.63
CA PRO A 103 -10.15 -3.40 -5.60
C PRO A 103 -9.03 -4.30 -6.15
N GLU A 104 -7.96 -4.47 -5.38
CA GLU A 104 -6.80 -5.28 -5.74
C GLU A 104 -6.71 -6.47 -4.77
N PRO A 105 -7.29 -7.64 -5.13
CA PRO A 105 -7.24 -8.81 -4.27
C PRO A 105 -5.82 -9.41 -4.26
N GLU A 106 -5.22 -9.47 -3.08
CA GLU A 106 -3.83 -9.92 -2.88
C GLU A 106 -3.75 -10.94 -1.74
N LEU A 107 -2.73 -11.79 -1.77
CA LEU A 107 -2.37 -12.67 -0.66
C LEU A 107 -1.39 -11.93 0.27
N THR A 108 -1.59 -12.05 1.58
CA THR A 108 -0.72 -11.43 2.62
C THR A 108 -0.08 -12.49 3.50
N LEU A 109 1.12 -12.19 4.03
CA LEU A 109 1.85 -12.99 5.02
C LEU A 109 2.01 -12.18 6.32
N PHE A 110 2.12 -12.86 7.47
CA PHE A 110 2.22 -12.27 8.81
C PHE A 110 3.58 -12.54 9.46
#